data_AF-A0A7Y7J393-F1
#
_entry.id   AF-A0A7Y7J393-F1
#
_cell.length_a   1.000
_cell.length_b   1.000
_cell.length_c   1.000
_cell.angle_alpha   90.00
_cell.angle_beta   90.00
_cell.angle_gamma   90.00
#
_symmetry.space_group_name_H-M   'P 1'
#
loop_
_entity.id
_entity.type
_entity.pdbx_description
1 polymer ?
#
loop_
_entity_poly.entity_id
_entity_poly.type
_entity_poly.pdbx_seq_one_letter_code
_entity_poly.pdbx_strand_id
1 'polypeptide(L)'
;MKKSNALYAVIFLLVLLSCCLAIWVYYLKEGKDLLNFIISMVGFCIALLALFIALRTYTSIDSVNNITKMDGNILDNERYVVSLPELIDKFRSKNEIQLEGELFESIELRLKKYSNTAVLFAETLQYLIDVIVIFPAIFNAVNTDKEYYKKRMDRILTMIDKKRDSLHSVSRGNSIQITESIKLFKAVVAYQKFVADNNFNVHASLLHVRGPILRNSVTRTIYHNYLGLYYNKKGMHLLRESLCTASVDILSVAGLALVGSKVKWLLPSVKADVLMYLWFACDHFDKALEISTEDLMWPGFINYNKSRTLYFINMISDSTENWVDAMDAAILYRSRLNVLIDEVLTENRSDTPKVINTHLKHFFTHQEELARLVKLNLIISDRARGIKKHSMLYRGANIDNLQKQQLVELFVNCDSFTKIESYQKDVIQALF
;
A
#
# COMPACT_ATOMS: atom_id res chain seq x y z
N MET A 1 -27.24 -21.08 -25.36
CA MET A 1 -27.98 -22.02 -26.23
C MET A 1 -29.45 -21.67 -26.54
N LYS A 2 -30.06 -20.56 -26.08
CA LYS A 2 -31.50 -20.26 -26.38
C LYS A 2 -31.77 -19.29 -27.56
N LYS A 3 -30.78 -18.57 -28.09
CA LYS A 3 -30.99 -17.49 -29.09
C LYS A 3 -30.96 -17.93 -30.56
N SER A 4 -30.35 -19.09 -30.89
CA SER A 4 -30.25 -19.57 -32.28
C SER A 4 -31.58 -20.13 -32.81
N ASN A 5 -32.34 -20.80 -31.96
CA ASN A 5 -33.60 -21.46 -32.35
C ASN A 5 -34.71 -20.45 -32.70
N ALA A 6 -34.71 -19.27 -32.07
CA ALA A 6 -35.63 -18.18 -32.41
C ALA A 6 -35.35 -17.60 -33.80
N LEU A 7 -34.08 -17.58 -34.24
CA LEU A 7 -33.69 -17.06 -35.55
C LEU A 7 -34.18 -17.97 -36.68
N TYR A 8 -33.99 -19.28 -36.54
CA TYR A 8 -34.53 -20.25 -37.49
C TYR A 8 -36.06 -20.25 -37.50
N ALA A 9 -36.70 -20.06 -36.34
CA ALA A 9 -38.16 -19.96 -36.26
C ALA A 9 -38.71 -18.73 -37.01
N VAL A 10 -38.10 -17.55 -36.85
CA VAL A 10 -38.56 -16.32 -37.54
C VAL A 10 -38.32 -16.41 -39.04
N ILE A 11 -37.17 -16.93 -39.48
CA ILE A 11 -36.88 -17.13 -40.92
C ILE A 11 -37.87 -18.14 -41.51
N PHE A 12 -38.13 -19.25 -40.81
CA PHE A 12 -39.10 -20.25 -41.24
C PHE A 12 -40.51 -19.65 -41.38
N LEU A 13 -40.94 -18.83 -40.41
CA LEU A 13 -42.26 -18.21 -40.42
C LEU A 13 -42.41 -17.19 -41.56
N LEU A 14 -41.36 -16.42 -41.88
CA LEU A 14 -41.34 -15.49 -43.01
C LEU A 14 -41.40 -16.21 -44.36
N VAL A 15 -40.65 -17.31 -44.51
CA VAL A 15 -40.69 -18.14 -45.73
C VAL A 15 -42.07 -18.76 -45.91
N LEU A 16 -42.68 -19.26 -44.83
CA LEU A 16 -43.99 -19.89 -44.86
C LEU A 16 -45.09 -18.87 -45.21
N LEU A 17 -45.02 -17.66 -44.65
CA LEU A 17 -45.93 -16.57 -44.98
C LEU A 17 -45.79 -16.10 -46.44
N SER A 18 -44.54 -16.05 -46.95
CA SER A 18 -44.27 -15.73 -48.36
C SER A 18 -44.83 -16.80 -49.31
N CYS A 19 -44.70 -18.09 -48.97
CA CYS A 19 -45.29 -19.18 -49.76
C CYS A 19 -46.82 -19.13 -49.78
N CYS A 20 -47.46 -18.89 -48.62
CA CYS A 20 -48.92 -18.76 -48.55
C CYS A 20 -49.44 -17.58 -49.39
N LEU A 21 -48.76 -16.43 -49.34
CA LEU A 21 -49.12 -15.27 -50.15
C LEU A 21 -48.90 -15.52 -51.65
N ALA A 22 -47.82 -16.20 -52.03
CA ALA A 22 -47.56 -16.55 -53.43
C ALA A 22 -48.63 -17.50 -54.01
N ILE A 23 -49.07 -18.49 -53.23
CA ILE A 23 -50.17 -19.39 -53.62
C ILE A 23 -51.48 -18.61 -53.76
N TRP A 24 -51.76 -17.68 -52.84
CA TRP A 24 -52.97 -16.87 -52.89
C TRP A 24 -53.00 -15.95 -54.14
N VAL A 25 -51.89 -15.30 -54.46
CA VAL A 25 -51.76 -14.46 -55.67
C VAL A 25 -51.85 -15.30 -56.96
N TYR A 26 -51.29 -16.52 -56.97
CA TYR A 26 -51.42 -17.44 -58.10
C TYR A 26 -52.88 -17.80 -58.40
N TYR A 27 -53.71 -17.98 -57.37
CA TYR A 27 -55.14 -18.27 -57.53
C TYR A 27 -55.97 -17.07 -58.02
N LEU A 28 -55.48 -15.83 -57.88
CA LEU A 28 -56.16 -14.61 -58.33
C LEU A 28 -56.05 -14.36 -59.85
N LYS A 29 -55.30 -15.19 -60.60
CA LYS A 29 -55.16 -15.16 -62.08
C LYS A 29 -54.67 -13.83 -62.69
N GLU A 30 -54.08 -12.93 -61.91
CA GLU A 30 -53.40 -11.73 -62.40
C GLU A 30 -51.92 -12.02 -62.68
N GLY A 31 -51.64 -12.75 -63.77
CA GLY A 31 -50.31 -13.25 -64.10
C GLY A 31 -49.21 -12.20 -64.35
N LYS A 32 -49.55 -10.91 -64.42
CA LYS A 32 -48.58 -9.81 -64.68
C LYS A 32 -47.97 -9.22 -63.40
N ASP A 33 -48.63 -9.37 -62.25
CA ASP A 33 -48.17 -8.79 -60.97
C ASP A 33 -47.40 -9.76 -60.08
N LEU A 34 -47.35 -11.05 -60.43
CA LEU A 34 -46.64 -12.07 -59.65
C LEU A 34 -45.13 -11.78 -59.57
N LEU A 35 -44.51 -11.32 -60.66
CA LEU A 35 -43.06 -11.08 -60.72
C LEU A 35 -42.67 -9.83 -59.91
N ASN A 36 -43.44 -8.75 -60.01
CA ASN A 36 -43.27 -7.54 -59.19
C ASN A 36 -43.51 -7.83 -57.70
N PHE A 37 -44.48 -8.69 -57.39
CA PHE A 37 -44.76 -9.14 -56.03
C PHE A 37 -43.61 -9.97 -55.45
N ILE A 38 -43.07 -10.94 -56.20
CA ILE A 38 -41.91 -11.75 -55.78
C ILE A 38 -40.69 -10.84 -55.54
N ILE A 39 -40.39 -9.90 -56.44
CA ILE A 39 -39.28 -8.96 -56.28
C ILE A 39 -39.47 -8.10 -55.03
N SER A 40 -40.68 -7.59 -54.79
CA SER A 40 -40.99 -6.76 -53.61
C SER A 40 -40.83 -7.55 -52.31
N MET A 41 -41.26 -8.82 -52.31
CA MET A 41 -41.21 -9.65 -51.11
C MET A 41 -39.78 -10.12 -50.79
N VAL A 42 -38.98 -10.44 -51.80
CA VAL A 42 -37.54 -10.70 -51.63
C VAL A 42 -36.82 -9.44 -51.16
N GLY A 43 -37.14 -8.27 -51.72
CA GLY A 43 -36.60 -6.98 -51.29
C GLY A 43 -36.93 -6.67 -49.83
N PHE A 44 -38.17 -6.92 -49.40
CA PHE A 44 -38.59 -6.78 -48.00
C PHE A 44 -37.79 -7.69 -47.07
N CYS A 45 -37.61 -8.96 -47.43
CA CYS A 45 -36.80 -9.91 -46.65
C CYS A 45 -35.33 -9.46 -46.52
N ILE A 46 -34.73 -8.94 -47.59
CA ILE A 46 -33.36 -8.40 -47.56
C ILE A 46 -33.28 -7.18 -46.63
N ALA A 47 -34.25 -6.26 -46.70
CA ALA A 47 -34.29 -5.08 -45.84
C ALA A 47 -34.45 -5.44 -44.36
N LEU A 48 -35.26 -6.44 -44.05
CA LEU A 48 -35.46 -6.95 -42.69
C LEU A 48 -34.20 -7.62 -42.14
N LEU A 49 -33.49 -8.38 -42.99
CA LEU A 49 -32.20 -8.97 -42.63
C LEU A 49 -31.15 -7.88 -42.35
N ALA A 50 -31.10 -6.84 -43.19
CA ALA A 50 -30.20 -5.70 -43.03
C ALA A 50 -30.49 -4.91 -41.74
N LEU A 51 -31.77 -4.60 -41.47
CA LEU A 51 -32.21 -3.94 -40.24
C LEU A 51 -31.81 -4.77 -39.01
N PHE A 52 -31.99 -6.09 -39.06
CA PHE A 52 -31.61 -6.97 -37.97
C PHE A 52 -30.10 -7.00 -37.73
N ILE A 53 -29.28 -7.07 -38.79
CA ILE A 53 -27.82 -6.96 -38.70
C ILE A 53 -27.42 -5.61 -38.12
N ALA A 54 -28.07 -4.52 -38.54
CA ALA A 54 -27.84 -3.19 -38.00
C ALA A 54 -28.20 -3.11 -36.50
N LEU A 55 -29.34 -3.68 -36.08
CA LEU A 55 -29.77 -3.75 -34.67
C LEU A 55 -28.81 -4.60 -33.82
N ARG A 56 -28.32 -5.73 -34.36
CA ARG A 56 -27.29 -6.57 -33.74
C ARG A 56 -25.97 -5.83 -33.59
N THR A 57 -25.58 -5.09 -34.62
CA THR A 57 -24.35 -4.29 -34.62
C THR A 57 -24.47 -3.14 -33.63
N TYR A 58 -25.59 -2.42 -33.62
CA TYR A 58 -25.90 -1.34 -32.69
C TYR A 58 -25.93 -1.84 -31.24
N THR A 59 -26.66 -2.91 -30.95
CA THR A 59 -26.69 -3.50 -29.59
C THR A 59 -25.34 -4.09 -29.17
N SER A 60 -24.55 -4.61 -30.10
CA SER A 60 -23.17 -5.05 -29.82
C SER A 60 -22.29 -3.86 -29.46
N ILE A 61 -22.33 -2.78 -30.25
CA ILE A 61 -21.58 -1.54 -30.00
C ILE A 61 -22.03 -0.89 -28.69
N ASP A 62 -23.33 -0.86 -28.41
CA ASP A 62 -23.87 -0.26 -27.19
C ASP A 62 -23.59 -1.12 -25.95
N SER A 63 -23.59 -2.46 -26.08
CA SER A 63 -23.13 -3.34 -25.00
C SER A 63 -21.64 -3.18 -24.73
N VAL A 64 -20.82 -2.99 -25.77
CA VAL A 64 -19.41 -2.68 -25.63
C VAL A 64 -19.25 -1.32 -24.95
N ASN A 65 -19.98 -0.28 -25.38
CA ASN A 65 -19.95 1.04 -24.77
C ASN A 65 -20.36 1.03 -23.29
N ASN A 66 -21.42 0.31 -22.91
CA ASN A 66 -21.85 0.16 -21.52
C ASN A 66 -20.89 -0.68 -20.67
N ILE A 67 -20.17 -1.63 -21.28
CA ILE A 67 -19.11 -2.41 -20.60
C ILE A 67 -17.80 -1.60 -20.52
N THR A 68 -17.53 -0.69 -21.46
CA THR A 68 -16.30 0.12 -21.52
C THR A 68 -16.36 1.43 -20.78
N LYS A 69 -17.53 1.89 -20.34
CA LYS A 69 -17.66 3.05 -19.44
C LYS A 69 -17.20 2.68 -18.03
N MET A 70 -15.89 2.57 -17.84
CA MET A 70 -15.31 3.08 -16.59
C MET A 70 -15.37 4.60 -16.67
N ASP A 71 -16.47 5.20 -16.22
CA ASP A 71 -16.50 6.62 -15.90
C ASP A 71 -15.56 6.82 -14.70
N GLY A 72 -14.32 7.23 -14.99
CA GLY A 72 -13.26 7.40 -14.00
C GLY A 72 -12.65 6.09 -13.52
N ASN A 73 -11.36 5.89 -13.77
CA ASN A 73 -10.62 4.82 -13.11
C ASN A 73 -10.15 5.31 -11.74
N ILE A 74 -10.66 4.68 -10.69
CA ILE A 74 -10.33 5.01 -9.29
C ILE A 74 -8.82 4.93 -9.04
N LEU A 75 -8.13 3.98 -9.69
CA LEU A 75 -6.67 3.83 -9.59
C LEU A 75 -5.89 4.89 -10.40
N ASP A 76 -6.57 5.57 -11.34
CA ASP A 76 -6.02 6.71 -12.08
C ASP A 76 -6.21 8.03 -11.33
N ASN A 77 -7.14 8.10 -10.37
CA ASN A 77 -7.42 9.32 -9.64
C ASN A 77 -6.33 9.55 -8.59
N GLU A 78 -5.55 10.61 -8.78
CA GLU A 78 -4.44 11.01 -7.92
C GLU A 78 -4.85 11.26 -6.46
N ARG A 79 -6.11 11.66 -6.24
CA ARG A 79 -6.64 12.09 -4.94
C ARG A 79 -7.63 11.12 -4.31
N TYR A 80 -7.90 9.97 -4.95
CA TYR A 80 -8.81 8.98 -4.40
C TYR A 80 -8.10 8.16 -3.31
N VAL A 81 -8.23 8.60 -2.07
CA VAL A 81 -7.54 8.06 -0.91
C VAL A 81 -8.51 8.06 0.27
N VAL A 82 -8.58 6.97 1.03
CA VAL A 82 -9.33 6.96 2.29
C VAL A 82 -8.59 7.79 3.33
N SER A 83 -9.32 8.70 3.99
CA SER A 83 -8.72 9.56 5.00
C SER A 83 -8.27 8.76 6.22
N LEU A 84 -7.09 9.07 6.77
CA LEU A 84 -6.60 8.40 7.97
C LEU A 84 -7.53 8.57 9.19
N PRO A 85 -8.13 9.76 9.46
CA PRO A 85 -9.14 9.90 10.49
C PRO A 85 -10.29 8.90 10.37
N GLU A 86 -10.78 8.64 9.16
CA GLU A 86 -11.84 7.65 8.91
C GLU A 86 -11.36 6.23 9.24
N LEU A 87 -10.12 5.87 8.92
CA LEU A 87 -9.55 4.57 9.29
C LEU A 87 -9.41 4.42 10.81
N ILE A 88 -8.96 5.47 11.51
CA ILE A 88 -8.83 5.49 12.97
C ILE A 88 -10.21 5.38 13.64
N ASP A 89 -11.20 6.10 13.12
CA ASP A 89 -12.58 6.07 13.61
C ASP A 89 -13.23 4.69 13.40
N LYS A 90 -12.94 4.07 12.27
CA LYS A 90 -13.45 2.74 11.93
C LYS A 90 -12.86 1.63 12.79
N PHE A 91 -11.56 1.68 13.08
CA PHE A 91 -10.83 0.61 13.77
C PHE A 91 -10.48 1.02 15.21
N ARG A 92 -11.48 1.05 16.09
CA ARG A 92 -11.37 1.44 17.51
C ARG A 92 -11.03 0.28 18.45
N SER A 93 -10.48 -0.82 17.93
CA SER A 93 -10.18 -2.03 18.71
C SER A 93 -9.19 -1.76 19.85
N LYS A 94 -9.38 -2.43 20.99
CA LYS A 94 -8.54 -2.25 22.18
C LYS A 94 -7.26 -3.07 22.18
N ASN A 95 -7.19 -4.13 21.39
CA ASN A 95 -6.05 -5.03 21.30
C ASN A 95 -5.81 -5.49 19.85
N GLU A 96 -4.63 -6.07 19.64
CA GLU A 96 -4.12 -6.54 18.34
C GLU A 96 -4.99 -7.65 17.74
N ILE A 97 -5.56 -8.54 18.56
CA ILE A 97 -6.37 -9.68 18.09
C ILE A 97 -7.70 -9.19 17.52
N GLN A 98 -8.36 -8.26 18.21
CA GLN A 98 -9.60 -7.64 17.74
C GLN A 98 -9.34 -6.83 16.47
N LEU A 99 -8.27 -6.04 16.44
CA LEU A 99 -7.88 -5.27 15.26
C LEU A 99 -7.59 -6.18 14.05
N GLU A 100 -6.89 -7.29 14.26
CA GLU A 100 -6.67 -8.30 13.24
C GLU A 100 -8.00 -8.85 12.71
N GLY A 101 -8.90 -9.25 13.61
CA GLY A 101 -10.24 -9.71 13.27
C GLY A 101 -10.98 -8.73 12.36
N GLU A 102 -11.17 -7.51 12.84
CA GLU A 102 -11.91 -6.43 12.16
C GLU A 102 -11.28 -6.06 10.80
N LEU A 103 -9.95 -5.91 10.74
CA LEU A 103 -9.26 -5.53 9.52
C LEU A 103 -9.41 -6.59 8.43
N PHE A 104 -9.11 -7.84 8.76
CA PHE A 104 -9.19 -8.94 7.80
C PHE A 104 -10.64 -9.21 7.40
N GLU A 105 -11.60 -9.17 8.32
CA GLU A 105 -13.03 -9.31 7.99
C GLU A 105 -13.49 -8.22 7.04
N SER A 106 -13.09 -6.96 7.30
CA SER A 106 -13.42 -5.84 6.40
C SER A 106 -12.85 -6.05 4.99
N ILE A 107 -11.64 -6.58 4.86
CA ILE A 107 -11.01 -6.87 3.56
C ILE A 107 -11.72 -8.03 2.86
N GLU A 108 -11.93 -9.13 3.58
CA GLU A 108 -12.60 -10.31 3.04
C GLU A 108 -14.02 -10.00 2.56
N LEU A 109 -14.74 -9.16 3.32
CA LEU A 109 -16.08 -8.72 2.97
C LEU A 109 -16.08 -7.87 1.70
N ARG A 110 -15.14 -6.93 1.55
CA ARG A 110 -14.99 -6.14 0.31
C ARG A 110 -14.67 -7.02 -0.89
N LEU A 111 -13.72 -7.95 -0.76
CA LEU A 111 -13.36 -8.88 -1.84
C LEU A 111 -14.51 -9.82 -2.22
N LYS A 112 -15.32 -10.28 -1.25
CA LYS A 112 -16.45 -11.20 -1.50
C LYS A 112 -17.68 -10.48 -2.06
N LYS A 113 -18.08 -9.34 -1.49
CA LYS A 113 -19.35 -8.66 -1.77
C LYS A 113 -19.22 -7.43 -2.67
N TYR A 114 -18.12 -6.69 -2.57
CA TYR A 114 -17.92 -5.37 -3.21
C TYR A 114 -16.81 -5.39 -4.25
N SER A 115 -16.67 -6.47 -5.02
CA SER A 115 -15.64 -6.63 -6.06
C SER A 115 -16.17 -7.41 -7.27
N ASN A 116 -17.43 -7.17 -7.63
CA ASN A 116 -18.08 -7.90 -8.74
C ASN A 116 -17.88 -7.23 -10.10
N THR A 117 -17.50 -5.95 -10.12
CA THR A 117 -17.16 -5.20 -11.33
C THR A 117 -15.71 -4.72 -11.24
N ALA A 118 -15.12 -4.35 -12.38
CA ALA A 118 -13.75 -3.84 -12.43
C ALA A 118 -13.56 -2.55 -11.60
N VAL A 119 -14.57 -1.66 -11.59
CA VAL A 119 -14.56 -0.42 -10.80
C VAL A 119 -14.56 -0.72 -9.30
N LEU A 120 -15.47 -1.60 -8.84
CA LEU A 120 -15.57 -1.96 -7.43
C LEU A 120 -14.35 -2.76 -6.95
N PHE A 121 -13.76 -3.56 -7.84
CA PHE A 121 -12.51 -4.24 -7.55
C PHE A 121 -11.34 -3.26 -7.45
N ALA A 122 -11.25 -2.28 -8.35
CA ALA A 122 -10.28 -1.19 -8.28
C ALA A 122 -10.39 -0.39 -6.97
N GLU A 123 -11.61 -0.07 -6.54
CA GLU A 123 -11.87 0.53 -5.22
C GLU A 123 -11.37 -0.36 -4.07
N THR A 124 -11.63 -1.66 -4.15
CA THR A 124 -11.18 -2.62 -3.13
C THR A 124 -9.65 -2.72 -3.09
N LEU A 125 -8.98 -2.63 -4.24
CA LEU A 125 -7.52 -2.58 -4.32
C LEU A 125 -6.96 -1.30 -3.71
N GLN A 126 -7.56 -0.14 -3.98
CA GLN A 126 -7.14 1.09 -3.34
C GLN A 126 -7.33 1.02 -1.82
N TYR A 127 -8.49 0.53 -1.36
CA TYR A 127 -8.73 0.32 0.07
C TYR A 127 -7.68 -0.59 0.73
N LEU A 128 -7.29 -1.69 0.06
CA LEU A 128 -6.22 -2.58 0.51
C LEU A 128 -4.87 -1.86 0.66
N ILE A 129 -4.57 -0.94 -0.25
CA ILE A 129 -3.37 -0.13 -0.24
C ILE A 129 -3.44 0.91 0.90
N ASP A 130 -4.60 1.54 1.11
CA ASP A 130 -4.78 2.54 2.16
C ASP A 130 -4.63 1.92 3.57
N VAL A 131 -5.18 0.72 3.79
CA VAL A 131 -5.05 0.02 5.08
C VAL A 131 -3.68 -0.63 5.29
N ILE A 132 -2.76 -0.55 4.32
CA ILE A 132 -1.48 -1.28 4.40
C ILE A 132 -0.61 -0.83 5.57
N VAL A 133 -0.78 0.43 5.98
CA VAL A 133 -0.08 1.06 7.10
C VAL A 133 -0.52 0.52 8.46
N ILE A 134 -1.68 -0.13 8.53
CA ILE A 134 -2.26 -0.71 9.75
C ILE A 134 -1.64 -2.09 10.03
N PHE A 135 -1.25 -2.85 9.00
CA PHE A 135 -0.69 -4.20 9.18
C PHE A 135 0.52 -4.27 10.12
N PRO A 136 1.50 -3.34 10.09
CA PRO A 136 2.57 -3.31 11.08
C PRO A 136 2.11 -3.20 12.53
N ALA A 137 0.95 -2.58 12.80
CA ALA A 137 0.39 -2.48 14.15
C ALA A 137 -0.08 -3.83 14.69
N ILE A 138 -0.57 -4.70 13.81
CA ILE A 138 -0.93 -6.07 14.14
C ILE A 138 0.35 -6.91 14.19
N PHE A 139 1.11 -6.91 13.09
CA PHE A 139 2.23 -7.83 12.90
C PHE A 139 3.36 -7.69 13.94
N ASN A 140 3.65 -6.47 14.39
CA ASN A 140 4.71 -6.22 15.36
C ASN A 140 4.26 -6.31 16.82
N ALA A 141 2.97 -6.55 17.10
CA ALA A 141 2.46 -6.68 18.45
C ALA A 141 2.90 -8.02 19.09
N VAL A 142 3.06 -8.01 20.41
CA VAL A 142 3.65 -9.13 21.17
C VAL A 142 2.82 -10.41 21.07
N ASN A 143 1.49 -10.33 21.17
CA ASN A 143 0.64 -11.52 21.26
C ASN A 143 0.04 -11.98 19.92
N THR A 144 0.58 -11.51 18.79
CA THR A 144 0.05 -11.88 17.47
C THR A 144 0.52 -13.28 17.05
N ASP A 145 -0.42 -14.13 16.66
CA ASP A 145 -0.12 -15.41 16.02
C ASP A 145 0.35 -15.17 14.56
N LYS A 146 1.68 -15.16 14.40
CA LYS A 146 2.32 -14.90 13.10
C LYS A 146 2.00 -15.96 12.06
N GLU A 147 1.78 -17.22 12.45
CA GLU A 147 1.46 -18.28 11.48
C GLU A 147 0.02 -18.13 10.97
N TYR A 148 -0.92 -17.90 11.89
CA TYR A 148 -2.31 -17.66 11.55
C TYR A 148 -2.45 -16.41 10.66
N TYR A 149 -1.81 -15.31 11.05
CA TYR A 149 -1.77 -14.08 10.25
C TYR A 149 -1.28 -14.33 8.83
N LYS A 150 -0.14 -15.04 8.67
CA LYS A 150 0.44 -15.38 7.36
C LYS A 150 -0.54 -16.19 6.52
N LYS A 151 -1.15 -17.23 7.10
CA LYS A 151 -2.13 -18.08 6.43
C LYS A 151 -3.36 -17.29 5.98
N ARG A 152 -3.82 -16.34 6.78
CA ARG A 152 -4.98 -15.49 6.44
C ARG A 152 -4.63 -14.48 5.33
N MET A 153 -3.43 -13.90 5.37
CA MET A 153 -2.93 -13.03 4.31
C MET A 153 -2.77 -13.77 2.98
N ASP A 154 -2.21 -14.98 2.98
CA ASP A 154 -2.07 -15.80 1.77
C ASP A 154 -3.43 -16.14 1.13
N ARG A 155 -4.48 -16.32 1.96
CA ARG A 155 -5.86 -16.47 1.47
C ARG A 155 -6.37 -15.19 0.78
N ILE A 156 -6.12 -14.01 1.36
CA ILE A 156 -6.46 -12.72 0.73
C ILE A 156 -5.77 -12.58 -0.62
N LEU A 157 -4.46 -12.85 -0.69
CA LEU A 157 -3.69 -12.79 -1.94
C LEU A 157 -4.27 -13.72 -3.01
N THR A 158 -4.65 -14.94 -2.61
CA THR A 158 -5.29 -15.90 -3.51
C THR A 158 -6.67 -15.41 -3.98
N MET A 159 -7.46 -14.78 -3.10
CA MET A 159 -8.76 -14.21 -3.45
C MET A 159 -8.63 -13.05 -4.43
N ILE A 160 -7.62 -12.19 -4.25
CA ILE A 160 -7.31 -11.09 -5.16
C ILE A 160 -6.99 -11.62 -6.57
N ASP A 161 -6.14 -12.65 -6.68
CA ASP A 161 -5.82 -13.25 -7.97
C ASP A 161 -7.06 -13.86 -8.65
N LYS A 162 -7.85 -14.64 -7.90
CA LYS A 162 -9.10 -15.23 -8.41
C LYS A 162 -10.07 -14.17 -8.92
N LYS A 163 -10.19 -13.05 -8.21
CA LYS A 163 -11.06 -11.93 -8.61
C LYS A 163 -10.54 -11.24 -9.86
N ARG A 164 -9.24 -10.97 -9.95
CA ARG A 164 -8.62 -10.46 -11.19
C ARG A 164 -8.94 -11.38 -12.38
N ASP A 165 -8.77 -12.69 -12.23
CA ASP A 165 -8.95 -13.65 -13.32
C ASP A 165 -10.41 -13.79 -13.76
N SER A 166 -11.36 -13.49 -12.88
CA SER A 166 -12.81 -13.45 -13.19
C SER A 166 -13.26 -12.21 -13.96
N LEU A 167 -12.43 -11.16 -14.05
CA LEU A 167 -12.76 -9.92 -14.75
C LEU A 167 -12.40 -10.02 -16.24
N HIS A 168 -13.33 -10.56 -17.05
CA HIS A 168 -13.11 -10.81 -18.48
C HIS A 168 -13.25 -9.58 -19.38
N SER A 169 -13.87 -8.48 -18.91
CA SER A 169 -14.25 -7.33 -19.72
C SER A 169 -13.70 -6.01 -19.17
N VAL A 170 -12.38 -5.88 -19.16
CA VAL A 170 -11.67 -4.68 -18.66
C VAL A 170 -10.84 -4.09 -19.80
N SER A 171 -10.82 -2.75 -19.90
CA SER A 171 -9.94 -2.07 -20.85
C SER A 171 -8.47 -2.44 -20.57
N ARG A 172 -7.63 -2.45 -21.60
CA ARG A 172 -6.22 -2.84 -21.45
C ARG A 172 -5.48 -1.93 -20.45
N GLY A 173 -5.78 -0.64 -20.44
CA GLY A 173 -5.21 0.31 -19.47
C GLY A 173 -5.57 -0.03 -18.03
N ASN A 174 -6.85 -0.25 -17.75
CA ASN A 174 -7.33 -0.53 -16.40
C ASN A 174 -6.88 -1.92 -15.91
N SER A 175 -6.79 -2.90 -16.82
CA SER A 175 -6.21 -4.21 -16.53
C SER A 175 -4.74 -4.12 -16.11
N ILE A 176 -3.95 -3.26 -16.77
CA ILE A 176 -2.55 -3.02 -16.39
C ILE A 176 -2.49 -2.40 -15.00
N GLN A 177 -3.29 -1.37 -14.70
CA GLN A 177 -3.26 -0.73 -13.38
C GLN A 177 -3.69 -1.64 -12.24
N ILE A 178 -4.74 -2.44 -12.45
CA ILE A 178 -5.15 -3.49 -11.50
C ILE A 178 -3.98 -4.45 -11.27
N THR A 179 -3.31 -4.89 -12.34
CA THR A 179 -2.18 -5.81 -12.24
C THR A 179 -1.00 -5.22 -11.48
N GLU A 180 -0.61 -3.98 -11.78
CA GLU A 180 0.50 -3.31 -11.10
C GLU A 180 0.16 -2.99 -9.63
N SER A 181 -1.09 -2.64 -9.32
CA SER A 181 -1.56 -2.44 -7.94
C SER A 181 -1.52 -3.74 -7.12
N ILE A 182 -1.93 -4.87 -7.72
CA ILE A 182 -1.83 -6.19 -7.09
C ILE A 182 -0.36 -6.57 -6.85
N LYS A 183 0.52 -6.33 -7.83
CA LYS A 183 1.96 -6.58 -7.67
C LYS A 183 2.54 -5.74 -6.53
N LEU A 184 2.18 -4.45 -6.45
CA LEU A 184 2.61 -3.56 -5.38
C LEU A 184 2.17 -4.11 -4.02
N PHE A 185 0.88 -4.43 -3.86
CA PHE A 185 0.34 -4.98 -2.61
C PHE A 185 1.08 -6.27 -2.20
N LYS A 186 1.24 -7.22 -3.12
CA LYS A 186 2.00 -8.45 -2.89
C LYS A 186 3.45 -8.18 -2.50
N ALA A 187 4.10 -7.23 -3.14
CA ALA A 187 5.50 -6.92 -2.88
C ALA A 187 5.68 -6.26 -1.50
N VAL A 188 4.73 -5.43 -1.07
CA VAL A 188 4.70 -4.88 0.29
C VAL A 188 4.46 -5.97 1.34
N VAL A 189 3.48 -6.85 1.12
CA VAL A 189 3.21 -7.98 2.03
C VAL A 189 4.44 -8.91 2.13
N ALA A 190 5.10 -9.19 1.00
CA ALA A 190 6.33 -9.97 0.97
C ALA A 190 7.45 -9.28 1.75
N TYR A 191 7.60 -7.96 1.62
CA TYR A 191 8.56 -7.18 2.41
C TYR A 191 8.25 -7.26 3.91
N GLN A 192 6.99 -7.13 4.32
CA GLN A 192 6.58 -7.23 5.73
C GLN A 192 6.86 -8.63 6.29
N LYS A 193 6.51 -9.70 5.56
CA LYS A 193 6.84 -11.09 5.91
C LYS A 193 8.36 -11.30 6.02
N PHE A 194 9.12 -10.68 5.14
CA PHE A 194 10.57 -10.72 5.15
C PHE A 194 11.21 -9.99 6.35
N VAL A 195 10.63 -8.88 6.80
CA VAL A 195 11.04 -8.22 8.05
C VAL A 195 10.79 -9.13 9.25
N ALA A 196 9.73 -9.92 9.23
CA ALA A 196 9.41 -10.87 10.29
C ALA A 196 10.40 -12.02 10.44
N ASP A 197 10.78 -12.62 9.30
CA ASP A 197 11.42 -13.93 9.27
C ASP A 197 12.95 -13.83 9.36
N ASN A 198 13.51 -12.63 9.47
CA ASN A 198 14.96 -12.33 9.52
C ASN A 198 15.80 -12.97 8.39
N ASN A 199 15.16 -13.54 7.37
CA ASN A 199 15.82 -14.28 6.30
C ASN A 199 16.08 -13.34 5.13
N PHE A 200 17.33 -13.14 4.72
CA PHE A 200 17.75 -12.12 3.74
C PHE A 200 17.51 -12.45 2.25
N ASN A 201 16.57 -13.35 1.91
CA ASN A 201 16.15 -13.51 0.52
C ASN A 201 15.23 -12.34 0.10
N VAL A 202 15.81 -11.16 -0.16
CA VAL A 202 15.07 -9.98 -0.61
C VAL A 202 14.56 -10.25 -2.03
N HIS A 203 13.37 -10.80 -2.15
CA HIS A 203 12.76 -11.03 -3.45
C HIS A 203 12.66 -9.71 -4.23
N ALA A 204 13.07 -9.74 -5.50
CA ALA A 204 12.99 -8.65 -6.47
C ALA A 204 11.54 -8.26 -6.83
N SER A 205 10.53 -8.72 -6.08
CA SER A 205 9.10 -8.49 -6.35
C SER A 205 8.76 -7.01 -6.48
N LEU A 206 9.38 -6.13 -5.69
CA LEU A 206 9.24 -4.68 -5.80
C LEU A 206 9.81 -4.12 -7.12
N LEU A 207 10.90 -4.71 -7.63
CA LEU A 207 11.52 -4.32 -8.91
C LEU A 207 10.68 -4.74 -10.13
N HIS A 208 9.76 -5.69 -9.96
CA HIS A 208 8.84 -6.13 -11.01
C HIS A 208 7.59 -5.25 -11.14
N VAL A 209 7.39 -4.29 -10.21
CA VAL A 209 6.32 -3.30 -10.26
C VAL A 209 6.75 -2.15 -11.18
N ARG A 210 5.92 -1.84 -12.18
CA ARG A 210 6.14 -0.73 -13.10
C ARG A 210 5.67 0.58 -12.46
N GLY A 211 6.50 1.11 -11.55
CA GLY A 211 6.22 2.35 -10.79
C GLY A 211 5.63 3.51 -11.60
N PRO A 212 6.15 3.87 -12.79
CA PRO A 212 5.65 4.99 -13.59
C PRO A 212 4.19 4.86 -14.08
N ILE A 213 3.61 3.65 -14.00
CA ILE A 213 2.22 3.39 -14.41
C ILE A 213 1.23 3.72 -13.27
N LEU A 214 1.70 3.72 -12.02
CA LEU A 214 0.88 4.06 -10.86
C LEU A 214 0.62 5.57 -10.88
N ARG A 215 -0.66 5.97 -10.91
CA ARG A 215 -1.05 7.38 -10.94
C ARG A 215 -1.48 7.91 -9.57
N ASN A 216 -2.22 7.11 -8.81
CA ASN A 216 -2.66 7.48 -7.47
C ASN A 216 -1.48 7.86 -6.55
N SER A 217 -1.58 9.00 -5.87
CA SER A 217 -0.50 9.56 -5.04
C SER A 217 -0.03 8.58 -3.97
N VAL A 218 -0.95 7.98 -3.21
CA VAL A 218 -0.64 7.01 -2.15
C VAL A 218 0.04 5.76 -2.71
N THR A 219 -0.44 5.22 -3.85
CA THR A 219 0.21 4.05 -4.47
C THR A 219 1.65 4.35 -4.88
N ARG A 220 1.93 5.54 -5.42
CA ARG A 220 3.29 5.97 -5.80
C ARG A 220 4.17 6.23 -4.58
N THR A 221 3.62 6.85 -3.54
CA THR A 221 4.31 7.06 -2.25
C THR A 221 4.71 5.73 -1.63
N ILE A 222 3.79 4.76 -1.57
CA ILE A 222 4.08 3.41 -1.07
C ILE A 222 5.12 2.73 -1.93
N TYR A 223 5.00 2.76 -3.26
CA TYR A 223 5.98 2.18 -4.16
C TYR A 223 7.39 2.72 -3.89
N HIS A 224 7.57 4.04 -3.90
CA HIS A 224 8.87 4.65 -3.69
C HIS A 224 9.39 4.48 -2.26
N ASN A 225 8.54 4.58 -1.23
CA ASN A 225 8.94 4.33 0.15
C ASN A 225 9.44 2.88 0.34
N TYR A 226 8.70 1.89 -0.17
CA TYR A 226 9.09 0.48 -0.06
C TYR A 226 10.31 0.13 -0.92
N LEU A 227 10.49 0.80 -2.06
CA LEU A 227 11.71 0.66 -2.87
C LEU A 227 12.92 1.27 -2.15
N GLY A 228 12.76 2.41 -1.47
CA GLY A 228 13.78 2.97 -0.59
C GLY A 228 14.14 2.03 0.56
N LEU A 229 13.13 1.45 1.22
CA LEU A 229 13.30 0.43 2.25
C LEU A 229 14.00 -0.84 1.75
N TYR A 230 13.73 -1.26 0.51
CA TYR A 230 14.40 -2.38 -0.15
C TYR A 230 15.91 -2.10 -0.30
N TYR A 231 16.27 -0.95 -0.86
CA TYR A 231 17.67 -0.58 -1.06
C TYR A 231 18.39 -0.34 0.26
N ASN A 232 17.73 0.32 1.23
CA ASN A 232 18.27 0.48 2.58
C ASN A 232 18.59 -0.88 3.19
N LYS A 233 17.65 -1.83 3.15
CA LYS A 233 17.85 -3.16 3.74
C LYS A 233 18.96 -3.93 3.02
N LYS A 234 19.13 -3.75 1.71
CA LYS A 234 20.26 -4.29 0.96
C LYS A 234 21.61 -3.72 1.40
N GLY A 235 21.73 -2.39 1.46
CA GLY A 235 22.96 -1.73 1.92
C GLY A 235 23.31 -2.11 3.36
N MET A 236 22.31 -2.11 4.25
CA MET A 236 22.51 -2.48 5.65
C MET A 236 22.88 -3.95 5.84
N HIS A 237 22.38 -4.87 5.00
CA HIS A 237 22.80 -6.27 5.09
C HIS A 237 24.25 -6.47 4.68
N LEU A 238 24.67 -5.91 3.54
CA LEU A 238 26.06 -5.97 3.08
C LEU A 238 27.00 -5.37 4.14
N LEU A 239 26.60 -4.26 4.75
CA LEU A 239 27.31 -3.67 5.88
C LEU A 239 27.43 -4.64 7.04
N ARG A 240 26.32 -5.26 7.47
CA ARG A 240 26.33 -6.19 8.60
C ARG A 240 27.17 -7.43 8.38
N GLU A 241 27.05 -8.02 7.20
CA GLU A 241 27.80 -9.19 6.79
C GLU A 241 29.30 -8.89 6.82
N SER A 242 29.69 -7.78 6.21
CA SER A 242 31.10 -7.35 6.14
C SER A 242 31.70 -6.99 7.50
N LEU A 243 30.88 -6.54 8.46
CA LEU A 243 31.31 -6.19 9.83
C LEU A 243 31.16 -7.35 10.84
N CYS A 244 30.60 -8.49 10.41
CA CYS A 244 30.21 -9.62 11.25
C CYS A 244 29.29 -9.21 12.42
N THR A 245 28.19 -8.51 12.13
CA THR A 245 27.25 -7.94 13.14
C THR A 245 25.80 -8.45 12.99
N ALA A 246 25.62 -9.64 12.42
CA ALA A 246 24.30 -10.18 12.06
C ALA A 246 23.33 -10.37 13.24
N SER A 247 23.82 -10.62 14.46
CA SER A 247 23.00 -10.84 15.66
C SER A 247 22.72 -9.58 16.50
N VAL A 248 23.36 -8.45 16.20
CA VAL A 248 23.29 -7.23 17.02
C VAL A 248 22.25 -6.26 16.44
N ASP A 249 21.42 -5.66 17.29
CA ASP A 249 20.57 -4.53 16.86
C ASP A 249 21.45 -3.32 16.57
N ILE A 250 21.63 -3.01 15.28
CA ILE A 250 22.54 -1.95 14.84
C ILE A 250 22.10 -0.57 15.35
N LEU A 251 20.81 -0.36 15.63
CA LEU A 251 20.30 0.95 16.08
C LEU A 251 20.35 1.12 17.60
N SER A 252 20.74 0.08 18.35
CA SER A 252 21.07 0.20 19.77
C SER A 252 22.37 0.97 19.96
N VAL A 253 22.58 1.55 21.15
CA VAL A 253 23.83 2.26 21.48
C VAL A 253 25.05 1.35 21.27
N ALA A 254 24.97 0.11 21.75
CA ALA A 254 26.05 -0.88 21.59
C ALA A 254 26.28 -1.27 20.13
N GLY A 255 25.21 -1.45 19.34
CA GLY A 255 25.30 -1.76 17.91
C GLY A 255 25.94 -0.63 17.11
N LEU A 256 25.56 0.61 17.38
CA LEU A 256 26.13 1.80 16.73
C LEU A 256 27.61 1.97 17.08
N ALA A 257 28.01 1.74 18.34
CA ALA A 257 29.40 1.77 18.76
C ALA A 257 30.23 0.67 18.05
N LEU A 258 29.67 -0.53 17.92
CA LEU A 258 30.31 -1.64 17.21
C LEU A 258 30.51 -1.32 15.73
N VAL A 259 29.49 -0.76 15.05
CA VAL A 259 29.63 -0.35 13.66
C VAL A 259 30.65 0.79 13.53
N GLY A 260 30.55 1.84 14.35
CA GLY A 260 31.46 2.98 14.31
C GLY A 260 32.93 2.61 14.52
N SER A 261 33.22 1.63 15.38
CA SER A 261 34.61 1.13 15.58
C SER A 261 35.13 0.29 14.41
N LYS A 262 34.23 -0.38 13.67
CA LYS A 262 34.60 -1.31 12.61
C LYS A 262 34.55 -0.73 11.19
N VAL A 263 33.82 0.34 10.95
CA VAL A 263 33.60 0.93 9.61
C VAL A 263 34.91 1.30 8.89
N LYS A 264 35.96 1.68 9.64
CA LYS A 264 37.29 2.00 9.08
C LYS A 264 37.98 0.80 8.41
N TRP A 265 37.57 -0.41 8.74
CA TRP A 265 38.14 -1.66 8.22
C TRP A 265 37.36 -2.23 7.03
N LEU A 266 36.33 -1.53 6.54
CA LEU A 266 35.60 -1.95 5.34
C LEU A 266 36.49 -1.86 4.11
N LEU A 267 36.45 -2.90 3.28
CA LEU A 267 37.08 -2.89 1.96
C LEU A 267 36.50 -1.76 1.10
N PRO A 268 37.31 -1.05 0.30
CA PRO A 268 36.82 0.04 -0.55
C PRO A 268 35.68 -0.35 -1.50
N SER A 269 35.72 -1.57 -2.06
CA SER A 269 34.66 -2.10 -2.94
C SER A 269 33.34 -2.26 -2.19
N VAL A 270 33.36 -2.90 -1.02
CA VAL A 270 32.19 -3.08 -0.14
C VAL A 270 31.63 -1.73 0.29
N LYS A 271 32.50 -0.79 0.66
CA LYS A 271 32.11 0.57 1.03
C LYS A 271 31.35 1.25 -0.12
N ALA A 272 31.86 1.15 -1.35
CA ALA A 272 31.20 1.72 -2.53
C ALA A 272 29.82 1.09 -2.79
N ASP A 273 29.71 -0.24 -2.68
CA ASP A 273 28.44 -0.96 -2.88
C ASP A 273 27.39 -0.60 -1.83
N VAL A 274 27.79 -0.55 -0.55
CA VAL A 274 26.90 -0.14 0.54
C VAL A 274 26.42 1.29 0.30
N LEU A 275 27.32 2.23 0.00
CA LEU A 275 26.94 3.62 -0.27
C LEU A 275 26.01 3.74 -1.48
N MET A 276 26.27 3.03 -2.57
CA MET A 276 25.40 3.00 -3.74
C MET A 276 23.95 2.64 -3.36
N TYR A 277 23.78 1.57 -2.58
CA TYR A 277 22.44 1.15 -2.14
C TYR A 277 21.79 2.16 -1.17
N LEU A 278 22.55 2.75 -0.25
CA LEU A 278 22.01 3.74 0.67
C LEU A 278 21.61 5.04 -0.05
N TRP A 279 22.37 5.47 -1.06
CA TRP A 279 22.01 6.63 -1.88
C TRP A 279 20.76 6.37 -2.72
N PHE A 280 20.66 5.21 -3.37
CA PHE A 280 19.41 4.82 -4.04
C PHE A 280 18.21 4.77 -3.09
N ALA A 281 18.43 4.38 -1.84
CA ALA A 281 17.39 4.45 -0.83
C ALA A 281 16.93 5.89 -0.58
N CYS A 282 17.86 6.83 -0.39
CA CYS A 282 17.58 8.25 -0.23
C CYS A 282 16.81 8.84 -1.44
N ASP A 283 17.26 8.58 -2.67
CA ASP A 283 16.58 9.07 -3.89
C ASP A 283 15.12 8.64 -3.95
N HIS A 284 14.83 7.42 -3.49
CA HIS A 284 13.47 6.90 -3.45
C HIS A 284 12.65 7.45 -2.29
N PHE A 285 13.26 7.71 -1.13
CA PHE A 285 12.59 8.44 -0.06
C PHE A 285 12.24 9.86 -0.48
N ASP A 286 13.11 10.54 -1.21
CA ASP A 286 12.87 11.90 -1.70
C ASP A 286 11.71 11.95 -2.69
N LYS A 287 11.68 11.04 -3.67
CA LYS A 287 10.52 10.88 -4.57
C LYS A 287 9.24 10.61 -3.80
N ALA A 288 9.29 9.80 -2.74
CA ALA A 288 8.09 9.53 -1.92
C ALA A 288 7.63 10.77 -1.14
N LEU A 289 8.56 11.58 -0.61
CA LEU A 289 8.27 12.83 0.09
C LEU A 289 7.68 13.89 -0.84
N GLU A 290 8.22 14.04 -2.05
CA GLU A 290 7.70 14.96 -3.07
C GLU A 290 6.24 14.68 -3.41
N ILE A 291 5.86 13.40 -3.48
CA ILE A 291 4.49 12.96 -3.80
C ILE A 291 3.55 13.11 -2.59
N SER A 292 4.07 12.98 -1.36
CA SER A 292 3.28 12.96 -0.12
C SER A 292 3.31 14.28 0.67
N THR A 293 3.56 15.40 -0.01
CA THR A 293 3.69 16.72 0.61
C THR A 293 2.43 17.16 1.39
N GLU A 294 1.24 16.78 0.92
CA GLU A 294 -0.03 17.10 1.58
C GLU A 294 -0.49 16.02 2.58
N ASP A 295 0.25 14.91 2.72
CA ASP A 295 -0.13 13.79 3.57
C ASP A 295 0.34 14.00 5.02
N LEU A 296 -0.51 13.67 5.99
CA LEU A 296 -0.22 13.88 7.42
C LEU A 296 0.59 12.75 8.05
N MET A 297 0.69 11.60 7.39
CA MET A 297 1.18 10.34 7.95
C MET A 297 2.48 9.89 7.32
N TRP A 298 2.50 9.70 5.99
CA TRP A 298 3.62 9.15 5.23
C TRP A 298 4.93 9.91 5.44
N PRO A 299 4.96 11.25 5.48
CA PRO A 299 6.19 11.99 5.74
C PRO A 299 6.86 11.59 7.06
N GLY A 300 6.10 11.25 8.11
CA GLY A 300 6.65 10.77 9.39
C GLY A 300 7.35 9.42 9.29
N PHE A 301 6.85 8.51 8.44
CA PHE A 301 7.48 7.20 8.21
C PHE A 301 8.69 7.32 7.28
N ILE A 302 8.55 8.08 6.19
CA ILE A 302 9.60 8.21 5.17
C ILE A 302 10.81 8.96 5.73
N ASN A 303 10.60 10.10 6.41
CA ASN A 303 11.70 10.86 6.99
C ASN A 303 12.49 10.08 8.05
N TYR A 304 11.83 9.22 8.82
CA TYR A 304 12.50 8.32 9.77
C TYR A 304 13.41 7.30 9.07
N ASN A 305 12.96 6.75 7.94
CA ASN A 305 13.76 5.83 7.13
C ASN A 305 14.93 6.55 6.45
N LYS A 306 14.67 7.73 5.88
CA LYS A 306 15.67 8.60 5.27
C LYS A 306 16.74 8.99 6.28
N SER A 307 16.36 9.46 7.46
CA SER A 307 17.28 9.88 8.51
C SER A 307 18.25 8.78 8.92
N ARG A 308 17.74 7.56 9.19
CA ARG A 308 18.61 6.42 9.52
C ARG A 308 19.56 6.07 8.39
N THR A 309 19.10 6.18 7.14
CA THR A 309 19.93 5.95 5.95
C THR A 309 21.05 6.98 5.86
N LEU A 310 20.72 8.26 5.98
CA LEU A 310 21.69 9.37 5.99
C LEU A 310 22.70 9.24 7.11
N TYR A 311 22.28 8.81 8.30
CA TYR A 311 23.20 8.58 9.41
C TYR A 311 24.28 7.54 9.06
N PHE A 312 23.90 6.40 8.47
CA PHE A 312 24.89 5.40 8.04
C PHE A 312 25.74 5.88 6.86
N ILE A 313 25.17 6.67 5.94
CA ILE A 313 25.96 7.33 4.88
C ILE A 313 27.04 8.21 5.51
N ASN A 314 26.70 9.08 6.47
CA ASN A 314 27.67 9.94 7.16
C ASN A 314 28.64 9.18 8.07
N MET A 315 28.25 8.00 8.54
CA MET A 315 29.15 7.14 9.30
C MET A 315 30.20 6.48 8.40
N ILE A 316 29.81 6.08 7.19
CA ILE A 316 30.64 5.34 6.25
C ILE A 316 31.47 6.30 5.37
N SER A 317 30.89 7.42 4.97
CA SER A 317 31.49 8.46 4.13
C SER A 317 31.66 9.76 4.90
N ASP A 318 32.57 10.63 4.47
CA ASP A 318 32.74 11.98 5.04
C ASP A 318 31.63 12.96 4.61
N SER A 319 30.44 12.44 4.31
CA SER A 319 29.26 13.23 3.94
C SER A 319 28.80 14.11 5.10
N THR A 320 28.29 15.29 4.76
CA THR A 320 27.75 16.27 5.73
C THR A 320 26.24 16.40 5.65
N GLU A 321 25.57 15.45 4.98
CA GLU A 321 24.11 15.44 4.86
C GLU A 321 23.41 15.49 6.21
N ASN A 322 22.33 16.27 6.30
CA ASN A 322 21.70 16.52 7.58
C ASN A 322 20.65 15.44 7.92
N TRP A 323 21.10 14.34 8.54
CA TRP A 323 20.22 13.30 9.06
C TRP A 323 19.34 13.78 10.22
N VAL A 324 19.75 14.81 10.95
CA VAL A 324 19.04 15.34 12.12
C VAL A 324 17.76 16.05 11.70
N ASP A 325 17.82 16.89 10.67
CA ASP A 325 16.63 17.58 10.13
C ASP A 325 15.58 16.57 9.66
N ALA A 326 16.01 15.50 8.98
CA ALA A 326 15.11 14.41 8.60
C ALA A 326 14.51 13.71 9.84
N MET A 327 15.29 13.47 10.90
CA MET A 327 14.74 12.85 12.12
C MET A 327 13.75 13.78 12.83
N ASP A 328 14.06 15.08 12.89
CA ASP A 328 13.20 16.07 13.52
C ASP A 328 11.89 16.27 12.75
N ALA A 329 11.96 16.28 11.41
CA ALA A 329 10.77 16.23 10.58
C ALA A 329 9.94 14.96 10.88
N ALA A 330 10.58 13.79 10.98
CA ALA A 330 9.87 12.54 11.28
C ALA A 330 9.13 12.58 12.63
N ILE A 331 9.80 13.09 13.67
CA ILE A 331 9.22 13.26 15.01
C ILE A 331 8.07 14.27 14.98
N LEU A 332 8.23 15.41 14.28
CA LEU A 332 7.21 16.43 14.14
C LEU A 332 5.94 15.89 13.48
N TYR A 333 6.06 15.19 12.35
CA TYR A 333 4.92 14.59 11.66
C TYR A 333 4.21 13.54 12.54
N ARG A 334 4.96 12.68 13.23
CA ARG A 334 4.37 11.67 14.13
C ARG A 334 3.66 12.30 15.34
N SER A 335 4.24 13.35 15.91
CA SER A 335 3.63 14.08 17.02
C SER A 335 2.33 14.77 16.60
N ARG A 336 2.31 15.43 15.43
CA ARG A 336 1.08 16.01 14.85
C ARG A 336 0.03 14.95 14.56
N LEU A 337 0.46 13.80 14.05
CA LEU A 337 -0.44 12.68 13.79
C LEU A 337 -1.07 12.14 15.08
N ASN A 338 -0.29 12.00 16.17
CA ASN A 338 -0.83 11.58 17.46
C ASN A 338 -1.88 12.57 18.01
N VAL A 339 -1.66 13.88 17.84
CA VAL A 339 -2.67 14.90 18.20
C VAL A 339 -3.96 14.71 17.41
N LEU A 340 -3.87 14.51 16.09
CA LEU A 340 -5.04 14.25 15.25
C LEU A 340 -5.79 12.97 15.65
N ILE A 341 -5.05 11.91 15.98
CA ILE A 341 -5.64 10.65 16.47
C ILE A 341 -6.38 10.89 17.78
N ASP A 342 -5.82 11.66 18.71
CA ASP A 342 -6.47 12.01 19.97
C ASP A 342 -7.76 12.81 19.72
N GLU A 343 -7.77 13.75 18.77
CA GLU A 343 -8.97 14.50 18.38
C GLU A 343 -10.08 13.58 17.85
N VAL A 344 -9.75 12.64 16.96
CA VAL A 344 -10.71 11.67 16.40
C VAL A 344 -11.27 10.73 17.47
N LEU A 345 -10.44 10.35 18.44
CA LEU A 345 -10.80 9.42 19.52
C LEU A 345 -11.37 10.12 20.76
N THR A 346 -11.55 11.43 20.75
CA THR A 346 -12.15 12.16 21.87
C THR A 346 -13.67 12.07 21.84
N GLU A 347 -14.27 11.59 22.94
CA GLU A 347 -15.73 11.63 23.10
C GLU A 347 -16.16 12.94 23.80
N ASN A 348 -16.84 13.82 23.06
CA ASN A 348 -17.36 15.10 23.56
C ASN A 348 -18.68 14.98 24.36
N ARG A 349 -19.05 13.78 24.82
CA ARG A 349 -20.35 13.51 25.46
C ARG A 349 -20.32 13.56 26.99
N SER A 350 -19.16 13.82 27.60
CA SER A 350 -18.99 13.95 29.06
C SER A 350 -18.43 15.32 29.43
N ASP A 351 -18.76 15.81 30.63
CA ASP A 351 -18.27 17.10 31.18
C ASP A 351 -16.73 17.21 31.22
N THR A 352 -16.03 16.07 31.12
CA THR A 352 -14.59 15.99 30.86
C THR A 352 -14.35 15.24 29.54
N PRO A 353 -13.70 15.83 28.53
CA PRO A 353 -13.35 15.12 27.30
C PRO A 353 -12.40 13.97 27.65
N LYS A 354 -12.74 12.76 27.20
CA LYS A 354 -11.94 11.56 27.44
C LYS A 354 -11.52 10.96 26.10
N VAL A 355 -10.21 10.77 25.92
CA VAL A 355 -9.66 10.12 24.73
C VAL A 355 -9.82 8.61 24.88
N ILE A 356 -10.47 7.97 23.92
CA ILE A 356 -10.60 6.52 23.88
C ILE A 356 -9.22 5.92 23.61
N ASN A 357 -8.81 4.99 24.45
CA ASN A 357 -7.54 4.31 24.26
C ASN A 357 -7.71 3.07 23.37
N THR A 358 -7.05 3.07 22.22
CA THR A 358 -7.13 2.02 21.18
C THR A 358 -5.75 1.45 20.89
N HIS A 359 -5.69 0.25 20.32
CA HIS A 359 -4.42 -0.38 19.92
C HIS A 359 -3.69 0.46 18.86
N LEU A 360 -4.42 1.08 17.93
CA LEU A 360 -3.82 1.95 16.92
C LEU A 360 -3.20 3.21 17.52
N LYS A 361 -3.87 3.85 18.49
CA LYS A 361 -3.28 4.99 19.23
C LYS A 361 -1.98 4.58 19.92
N HIS A 362 -1.95 3.42 20.57
CA HIS A 362 -0.72 2.89 21.16
C HIS A 362 0.37 2.63 20.12
N PHE A 363 0.02 2.10 18.96
CA PHE A 363 0.96 1.88 17.86
C PHE A 363 1.59 3.18 17.33
N PHE A 364 0.79 4.23 17.06
CA PHE A 364 1.32 5.51 16.58
C PHE A 364 2.14 6.25 17.65
N THR A 365 1.74 6.14 18.91
CA THR A 365 2.55 6.62 20.05
C THR A 365 3.90 5.90 20.09
N HIS A 366 3.89 4.58 19.94
CA HIS A 366 5.11 3.76 19.85
C HIS A 366 6.01 4.19 18.69
N GLN A 367 5.47 4.50 17.51
CA GLN A 367 6.27 4.99 16.38
C GLN A 367 6.94 6.34 16.67
N GLU A 368 6.25 7.26 17.33
CA GLU A 368 6.87 8.53 17.75
C GLU A 368 8.03 8.28 18.73
N GLU A 369 7.78 7.48 19.77
CA GLU A 369 8.77 7.17 20.80
C GLU A 369 9.99 6.46 20.23
N LEU A 370 9.78 5.53 19.30
CA LEU A 370 10.87 4.85 18.61
C LEU A 370 11.76 5.85 17.85
N ALA A 371 11.20 6.85 17.17
CA ALA A 371 12.01 7.88 16.50
C ALA A 371 12.81 8.72 17.49
N ARG A 372 12.19 9.13 18.60
CA ARG A 372 12.85 9.92 19.65
C ARG A 372 14.04 9.15 20.24
N LEU A 373 13.82 7.89 20.62
CA LEU A 373 14.88 7.06 21.21
C LEU A 373 15.99 6.72 20.22
N VAL A 374 15.65 6.41 18.96
CA VAL A 374 16.67 6.21 17.93
C VAL A 374 17.48 7.49 17.72
N LYS A 375 16.85 8.68 17.69
CA LYS A 375 17.58 9.95 17.62
C LYS A 375 18.62 10.06 18.75
N LEU A 376 18.22 9.74 19.99
CA LEU A 376 19.13 9.75 21.13
C LEU A 376 20.28 8.76 20.95
N ASN A 377 20.00 7.52 20.54
CA ASN A 377 21.04 6.51 20.29
C ASN A 377 22.07 6.98 19.25
N LEU A 378 21.61 7.64 18.17
CA LEU A 378 22.48 8.20 17.14
C LEU A 378 23.35 9.35 17.69
N ILE A 379 22.77 10.28 18.46
CA ILE A 379 23.53 11.38 19.09
C ILE A 379 24.56 10.85 20.10
N ILE A 380 24.18 9.87 20.91
CA ILE A 380 25.08 9.22 21.87
C ILE A 380 26.27 8.57 21.13
N SER A 381 25.99 7.89 20.01
CA SER A 381 27.03 7.29 19.18
C SER A 381 27.95 8.34 18.55
N ASP A 382 27.43 9.46 18.07
CA ASP A 382 28.24 10.59 17.57
C ASP A 382 29.14 11.16 18.67
N ARG A 383 28.61 11.36 19.88
CA ARG A 383 29.38 11.88 21.02
C ARG A 383 30.49 10.93 21.46
N ALA A 384 30.22 9.62 21.47
CA ALA A 384 31.24 8.60 21.74
C ALA A 384 32.38 8.61 20.71
N ARG A 385 32.12 9.11 19.49
CA ARG A 385 33.13 9.31 18.44
C ARG A 385 33.76 10.71 18.46
N GLY A 386 33.46 11.54 19.46
CA GLY A 386 33.97 12.91 19.60
C GLY A 386 33.19 13.96 18.81
N ILE A 387 32.08 13.61 18.17
CA ILE A 387 31.24 14.54 17.38
C ILE A 387 30.17 15.14 18.31
N LYS A 388 30.42 16.34 18.84
CA LYS A 388 29.47 17.07 19.71
C LYS A 388 28.75 18.20 18.97
N LYS A 389 27.97 17.84 17.94
CA LYS A 389 27.22 18.83 17.14
C LYS A 389 25.80 19.12 17.65
N HIS A 390 25.18 18.18 18.36
CA HIS A 390 23.75 18.24 18.67
C HIS A 390 23.47 18.02 20.17
N SER A 391 22.50 18.79 20.69
CA SER A 391 21.96 18.63 22.05
C SER A 391 21.06 17.40 22.13
N MET A 392 21.10 16.68 23.25
CA MET A 392 20.18 15.57 23.49
C MET A 392 18.85 16.12 24.00
N LEU A 393 17.88 16.26 23.09
CA LEU A 393 16.54 16.74 23.42
C LEU A 393 15.55 15.56 23.42
N TYR A 394 14.76 15.45 24.49
CA TYR A 394 13.66 14.50 24.59
C TYR A 394 12.41 15.23 25.10
N ARG A 395 11.35 15.25 24.27
CA ARG A 395 10.09 15.97 24.56
C ARG A 395 10.29 17.43 25.02
N GLY A 396 11.26 18.12 24.40
CA GLY A 396 11.59 19.52 24.70
C GLY A 396 12.54 19.71 25.90
N ALA A 397 12.77 18.68 26.71
CA ALA A 397 13.73 18.72 27.80
C ALA A 397 15.14 18.39 27.29
N ASN A 398 16.15 19.17 27.72
CA ASN A 398 17.54 18.82 27.51
C ASN A 398 17.98 17.78 28.55
N ILE A 399 18.29 16.57 28.10
CA ILE A 399 18.62 15.44 28.98
C ILE A 399 20.11 15.37 29.35
N ASP A 400 20.94 16.28 28.83
CA ASP A 400 22.39 16.33 29.10
C ASP A 400 22.72 16.51 30.59
N ASN A 401 21.84 17.17 31.35
CA ASN A 401 22.07 17.56 32.74
C ASN A 401 21.02 17.00 33.71
N LEU A 402 20.15 16.10 33.26
CA LEU A 402 19.12 15.53 34.13
C LEU A 402 19.71 14.48 35.05
N GLN A 403 19.08 14.28 36.21
CA GLN A 403 19.35 13.10 37.04
C GLN A 403 18.64 11.87 36.48
N LYS A 404 19.16 10.67 36.77
CA LYS A 404 18.60 9.39 36.30
C LYS A 404 17.10 9.25 36.60
N GLN A 405 16.64 9.64 37.79
CA GLN A 405 15.22 9.57 38.16
C GLN A 405 14.35 10.48 37.28
N GLN A 406 14.79 11.72 37.03
CA GLN A 406 14.08 12.67 36.18
C GLN A 406 13.99 12.19 34.72
N LEU A 407 15.04 11.51 34.22
CA LEU A 407 15.00 10.93 32.88
C LEU A 407 13.99 9.77 32.77
N VAL A 408 13.94 8.90 33.78
CA VAL A 408 12.98 7.79 33.83
C VAL A 408 11.55 8.30 33.87
N GLU A 409 11.26 9.36 34.62
CA GLU A 409 9.93 9.97 34.70
C GLU A 409 9.48 10.61 33.38
N LEU A 410 10.41 11.07 32.54
CA LEU A 410 10.10 11.62 31.22
C LEU A 410 9.70 10.54 30.20
N PHE A 411 10.21 9.33 30.35
CA PHE A 411 10.02 8.27 29.37
C PHE A 411 8.58 7.76 29.32
N VAL A 412 8.07 7.63 28.10
CA VAL A 412 6.73 7.09 27.85
C VAL A 412 6.79 5.57 27.80
N ASN A 413 5.94 4.92 28.59
CA ASN A 413 5.82 3.47 28.55
C ASN A 413 4.88 3.03 27.42
N CYS A 414 5.29 1.98 26.70
CA CYS A 414 4.58 1.40 25.56
C CYS A 414 4.51 -0.13 25.73
N ASP A 415 3.65 -0.61 26.63
CA ASP A 415 3.59 -2.01 27.07
C ASP A 415 3.43 -3.03 25.92
N SER A 416 2.72 -2.66 24.85
CA SER A 416 2.51 -3.53 23.68
C SER A 416 3.74 -3.69 22.79
N PHE A 417 4.83 -2.95 23.03
CA PHE A 417 6.01 -2.89 22.16
C PHE A 417 7.33 -2.85 22.96
N THR A 418 7.90 -4.02 23.21
CA THR A 418 9.08 -4.25 24.07
C THR A 418 10.36 -3.53 23.66
N LYS A 419 10.46 -3.10 22.39
CA LYS A 419 11.66 -2.44 21.86
C LYS A 419 11.95 -1.08 22.50
N ILE A 420 10.90 -0.37 22.94
CA ILE A 420 11.02 0.94 23.59
C ILE A 420 11.76 0.82 24.91
N GLU A 421 11.37 -0.15 25.73
CA GLU A 421 11.98 -0.40 27.04
C GLU A 421 13.49 -0.72 26.89
N SER A 422 13.85 -1.52 25.88
CA SER A 422 15.27 -1.82 25.60
C SER A 422 16.06 -0.55 25.29
N TYR A 423 15.54 0.33 24.43
CA TYR A 423 16.26 1.57 24.06
C TYR A 423 16.27 2.60 25.20
N GLN A 424 15.23 2.66 26.03
CA GLN A 424 15.24 3.49 27.24
C GLN A 424 16.35 3.05 28.20
N LYS A 425 16.50 1.73 28.40
CA LYS A 425 17.59 1.15 29.21
C LYS A 425 18.96 1.47 28.61
N ASP A 426 19.12 1.34 27.30
CA ASP A 426 20.37 1.66 26.59
C ASP A 426 20.76 3.13 26.80
N VAL A 427 19.81 4.06 26.68
CA VAL A 427 20.05 5.50 26.89
C VAL A 427 20.44 5.77 28.35
N ILE A 428 19.74 5.18 29.32
CA ILE A 428 20.08 5.37 30.75
C ILE A 428 21.50 4.89 31.02
N GLN A 429 21.85 3.69 30.56
CA GLN A 429 23.17 3.10 30.79
C GLN A 429 24.30 3.88 30.09
N ALA A 430 24.01 4.54 28.97
CA ALA A 430 24.98 5.35 28.27
C ALA A 430 25.26 6.71 28.95
N LEU A 431 24.34 7.19 29.80
CA LEU A 431 24.42 8.51 30.42
C LEU A 431 24.77 8.47 31.92
N PHE A 432 24.47 7.37 32.62
CA PHE A 432 24.70 7.17 34.06
C PHE A 432 25.27 5.78 34.32
#